data_AF-A0A2G8RLR6-F1
#
_entry.id   AF-A0A2G8RLR6-F1
#
_cell.length_a   1.000
_cell.length_b   1.000
_cell.length_c   1.000
_cell.angle_alpha   90.00
_cell.angle_beta   90.00
_cell.angle_gamma   90.00
#
_symmetry.space_group_name_H-M   'P 1'
#
loop_
_entity.id
_entity.type
_entity.pdbx_description
1 polymer ?
#
loop_
_entity_poly.entity_id
_entity_poly.type
_entity_poly.pdbx_seq_one_letter_code
_entity_poly.pdbx_strand_id
1 'polypeptide(L)'
;MFRSEPRFLLVRTNLYAIQWMVRGNLTIYEADIAETHRRGLTYILGEMNSIACHGAPGVSNTAGAALWTIEFTLQAATLGIKELFFHEGIGYKYNFMQPISLNRSIVDGSPLDPPAPPHIQPPFYGGLVVNTFVGHTGGAFEVQGRRAILKRLVIEHADDTEGLTWAGQSYENSNVSPEGKLATEEVDLSEGFDIRSTCSSRIPDVVEYKNLRWFVYTLLFNAL
;
A
#
# COMPACT_ATOMS: atom_id res chain seq x y z
N MET A 1 23.54 -23.06 -19.68
CA MET A 1 23.45 -21.65 -19.27
C MET A 1 22.07 -21.43 -18.68
N PHE A 2 21.92 -21.69 -17.37
CA PHE A 2 20.63 -21.56 -16.68
C PHE A 2 20.43 -20.09 -16.32
N ARG A 3 19.43 -19.43 -16.91
CA ARG A 3 18.94 -18.14 -16.39
C ARG A 3 18.13 -18.46 -15.15
N SER A 4 18.67 -18.12 -13.98
CA SER A 4 17.92 -18.13 -12.72
C SER A 4 16.95 -16.97 -12.74
N GLU A 5 15.65 -17.25 -12.76
CA GLU A 5 14.63 -16.23 -12.54
C GLU A 5 14.59 -15.82 -11.05
N PRO A 6 14.34 -14.54 -10.74
CA PRO A 6 14.15 -14.12 -9.36
C PRO A 6 12.85 -14.74 -8.81
N ARG A 7 12.95 -15.45 -7.69
CA ARG A 7 11.80 -16.03 -7.00
C ARG A 7 11.30 -15.03 -5.97
N PHE A 8 10.02 -14.69 -6.00
CA PHE A 8 9.37 -13.87 -4.98
C PHE A 8 8.28 -14.70 -4.31
N LEU A 9 8.13 -14.57 -2.98
CA LEU A 9 6.95 -15.06 -2.27
C LEU A 9 6.21 -13.87 -1.66
N LEU A 10 5.31 -13.28 -2.44
CA LEU A 10 4.29 -12.39 -1.92
C LEU A 10 3.10 -13.24 -1.47
N VAL A 11 2.86 -13.32 -0.17
CA VAL A 11 1.63 -13.94 0.32
C VAL A 11 0.51 -12.90 0.26
N ARG A 12 -0.25 -12.93 -0.85
CA ARG A 12 -1.48 -12.16 -0.99
C ARG A 12 -2.55 -12.73 -0.07
N THR A 13 -3.16 -11.87 0.73
CA THR A 13 -4.40 -12.17 1.44
C THR A 13 -5.53 -11.43 0.71
N ASN A 14 -6.55 -12.16 0.25
CA ASN A 14 -7.55 -11.65 -0.70
C ASN A 14 -8.52 -10.66 -0.07
N LEU A 15 -8.22 -9.35 -0.08
CA LEU A 15 -9.26 -8.36 0.19
C LEU A 15 -10.18 -8.22 -1.03
N TYR A 16 -11.23 -9.05 -1.11
CA TYR A 16 -12.10 -9.16 -2.29
C TYR A 16 -12.60 -7.79 -2.80
N ALA A 17 -12.99 -6.87 -1.92
CA ALA A 17 -13.44 -5.53 -2.35
C ALA A 17 -12.34 -4.72 -3.04
N ILE A 18 -11.14 -4.64 -2.47
CA ILE A 18 -9.99 -3.96 -3.07
C ILE A 18 -9.57 -4.68 -4.36
N GLN A 19 -9.51 -6.01 -4.36
CA GLN A 19 -9.10 -6.80 -5.51
C GLN A 19 -10.04 -6.61 -6.70
N TRP A 20 -11.36 -6.61 -6.47
CA TRP A 20 -12.35 -6.34 -7.52
C TRP A 20 -12.25 -4.92 -8.06
N MET A 21 -12.09 -3.92 -7.19
CA MET A 21 -11.92 -2.52 -7.61
C MET A 21 -10.60 -2.30 -8.37
N VAL A 22 -9.49 -2.84 -7.89
CA VAL A 22 -8.17 -2.70 -8.53
C VAL A 22 -8.12 -3.40 -9.87
N ARG A 23 -8.55 -4.68 -9.94
CA ARG A 23 -8.52 -5.45 -11.19
C ARG A 23 -9.43 -4.82 -12.24
N GLY A 24 -10.67 -4.49 -11.88
CA GLY A 24 -11.59 -3.84 -12.81
C GLY A 24 -11.09 -2.49 -13.30
N ASN A 25 -10.36 -1.74 -12.47
CA ASN A 25 -9.83 -0.42 -12.84
C ASN A 25 -8.58 -0.49 -13.72
N LEU A 26 -7.83 -1.59 -13.71
CA LEU A 26 -6.61 -1.73 -14.52
C LEU A 26 -6.82 -2.49 -15.83
N THR A 27 -7.76 -3.45 -15.87
CA THR A 27 -8.01 -4.25 -17.08
C THR A 27 -8.54 -3.41 -18.24
N ILE A 28 -9.16 -2.26 -17.97
CA ILE A 28 -9.60 -1.33 -19.01
C ILE A 28 -8.44 -0.80 -19.87
N TYR A 29 -7.21 -0.81 -19.35
CA TYR A 29 -6.01 -0.33 -20.06
C TYR A 29 -5.28 -1.44 -20.83
N GLU A 30 -5.70 -2.70 -20.75
CA GLU A 30 -4.97 -3.82 -21.37
C GLU A 30 -4.75 -3.64 -22.88
N ALA A 31 -5.77 -3.13 -23.59
CA ALA A 31 -5.67 -2.85 -25.01
C ALA A 31 -4.65 -1.75 -25.32
N ASP A 32 -4.65 -0.66 -24.55
CA ASP A 32 -3.73 0.47 -24.72
C ASP A 32 -2.29 0.08 -24.39
N ILE A 33 -2.11 -0.70 -23.32
CA ILE A 33 -0.82 -1.25 -22.91
C ILE A 33 -0.26 -2.15 -24.02
N ALA A 34 -1.07 -3.08 -24.53
CA ALA A 34 -0.67 -4.00 -25.60
C ALA A 34 -0.27 -3.26 -26.88
N GLU A 35 -1.05 -2.27 -27.30
CA GLU A 35 -0.74 -1.45 -28.49
C GLU A 35 0.52 -0.61 -28.30
N THR A 36 0.72 -0.02 -27.12
CA THR A 36 1.92 0.77 -26.79
C THR A 36 3.17 -0.09 -26.86
N HIS A 37 3.14 -1.29 -26.26
CA HIS A 37 4.25 -2.23 -26.33
C HIS A 37 4.49 -2.76 -27.75
N ARG A 38 3.44 -2.98 -28.55
CA ARG A 38 3.56 -3.39 -29.96
C ARG A 38 4.34 -2.36 -30.80
N ARG A 39 4.29 -1.09 -30.41
CA ARG A 39 5.07 -0.01 -31.01
C ARG A 39 6.48 0.16 -30.42
N GLY A 40 6.88 -0.69 -29.48
CA GLY A 40 8.15 -0.59 -28.76
C GLY A 40 8.21 0.61 -27.80
N LEU A 41 7.05 1.15 -27.41
CA LEU A 41 6.93 2.28 -26.48
C LEU A 41 6.67 1.79 -25.06
N THR A 42 6.95 2.66 -24.09
CA THR A 42 6.69 2.42 -22.67
C THR A 42 5.32 2.95 -22.29
N TYR A 43 4.50 2.15 -21.60
CA TYR A 43 3.23 2.60 -21.02
C TYR A 43 3.43 3.07 -19.57
N ILE A 44 2.93 4.27 -19.26
CA ILE A 44 2.95 4.86 -17.91
C ILE A 44 1.54 5.35 -17.56
N LEU A 45 1.16 5.32 -16.28
CA LEU A 45 -0.02 6.05 -15.80
C LEU A 45 0.43 7.38 -15.21
N GLY A 46 0.26 8.45 -15.99
CA GLY A 46 0.74 9.80 -15.68
C GLY A 46 -0.04 10.54 -14.58
N GLU A 47 -1.24 10.06 -14.23
CA GLU A 47 -2.00 10.53 -13.08
C GLU A 47 -2.96 9.43 -12.63
N MET A 48 -2.93 9.09 -11.34
CA MET A 48 -3.91 8.18 -10.75
C MET A 48 -4.03 8.39 -9.25
N ASN A 49 -5.16 7.99 -8.67
CA ASN A 49 -5.29 7.78 -7.23
C ASN A 49 -6.54 6.91 -6.93
N SER A 50 -6.85 6.70 -5.64
CA SER A 50 -7.93 5.85 -5.16
C SER A 50 -9.31 6.27 -5.68
N ILE A 51 -9.68 7.53 -5.49
CA ILE A 51 -10.97 8.12 -5.91
C ILE A 51 -10.70 9.52 -6.46
N ALA A 52 -11.33 9.87 -7.58
CA ALA A 52 -11.23 11.19 -8.21
C ALA A 52 -11.73 12.34 -7.31
N CYS A 53 -11.61 13.58 -7.79
CA CYS A 53 -12.07 14.78 -7.07
C CYS A 53 -11.47 14.93 -5.66
N HIS A 54 -10.16 14.68 -5.53
CA HIS A 54 -9.38 14.83 -4.29
C HIS A 54 -9.64 13.75 -3.24
N GLY A 55 -10.34 12.68 -3.60
CA GLY A 55 -10.59 11.52 -2.76
C GLY A 55 -11.85 11.64 -1.90
N ALA A 56 -12.21 10.52 -1.27
CA ALA A 56 -13.35 10.43 -0.37
C ALA A 56 -12.90 10.27 1.09
N PRO A 57 -13.41 11.08 2.04
CA PRO A 57 -13.19 10.88 3.47
C PRO A 57 -13.63 9.49 3.93
N GLY A 58 -12.84 8.88 4.81
CA GLY A 58 -13.10 7.52 5.32
C GLY A 58 -12.81 6.40 4.32
N VAL A 59 -12.27 6.73 3.14
CA VAL A 59 -11.88 5.74 2.13
C VAL A 59 -10.47 6.03 1.60
N SER A 60 -10.22 7.24 1.14
CA SER A 60 -8.95 7.65 0.54
C SER A 60 -7.87 7.94 1.57
N ASN A 61 -8.26 8.33 2.79
CA ASN A 61 -7.37 8.69 3.89
C ASN A 61 -7.27 7.61 4.97
N THR A 62 -7.43 6.34 4.62
CA THR A 62 -7.46 5.22 5.58
C THR A 62 -6.39 4.17 5.30
N ALA A 63 -6.14 3.29 6.26
CA ALA A 63 -5.26 2.13 6.11
C ALA A 63 -5.64 1.26 4.91
N GLY A 64 -6.93 1.16 4.58
CA GLY A 64 -7.43 0.51 3.37
C GLY A 64 -6.86 1.13 2.10
N ALA A 65 -6.67 2.45 2.04
CA ALA A 65 -5.99 3.12 0.93
C ALA A 65 -4.49 2.76 0.88
N ALA A 66 -3.83 2.55 2.01
CA ALA A 66 -2.45 2.03 2.03
C ALA A 66 -2.35 0.63 1.40
N LEU A 67 -3.30 -0.24 1.73
CA LEU A 67 -3.41 -1.58 1.13
C LEU A 67 -3.72 -1.52 -0.37
N TRP A 68 -4.64 -0.64 -0.75
CA TRP A 68 -4.97 -0.37 -2.15
C TRP A 68 -3.74 0.10 -2.94
N THR A 69 -2.94 1.02 -2.40
CA THR A 69 -1.70 1.51 -3.01
C THR A 69 -0.73 0.37 -3.32
N ILE A 70 -0.55 -0.56 -2.38
CA ILE A 70 0.32 -1.74 -2.56
C ILE A 70 -0.23 -2.63 -3.67
N GLU A 71 -1.49 -3.03 -3.57
CA GLU A 71 -2.14 -3.95 -4.51
C GLU A 71 -2.17 -3.36 -5.93
N PHE A 72 -2.58 -2.10 -6.07
CA PHE A 72 -2.66 -1.39 -7.34
C PHE A 72 -1.28 -1.29 -8.00
N THR A 73 -0.25 -0.92 -7.25
CA THR A 73 1.11 -0.78 -7.79
C THR A 73 1.65 -2.11 -8.28
N LEU A 74 1.51 -3.17 -7.48
CA LEU A 74 1.98 -4.50 -7.84
C LEU A 74 1.18 -5.08 -9.01
N GLN A 75 -0.14 -4.86 -9.05
CA GLN A 75 -0.99 -5.30 -10.16
C GLN A 75 -0.64 -4.57 -11.46
N ALA A 76 -0.45 -3.25 -11.42
CA ALA A 76 -0.03 -2.47 -12.58
C ALA A 76 1.30 -2.99 -13.17
N ALA A 77 2.27 -3.33 -12.31
CA ALA A 77 3.52 -3.92 -12.73
C ALA A 77 3.33 -5.26 -13.47
N THR A 78 2.40 -6.12 -13.03
CA THR A 78 2.10 -7.39 -13.73
C THR A 78 1.48 -7.21 -15.11
N LEU A 79 0.84 -6.06 -15.37
CA LEU A 79 0.29 -5.72 -16.67
C LEU A 79 1.32 -5.05 -17.59
N GLY A 80 2.54 -4.80 -17.11
CA GLY A 80 3.60 -4.15 -17.88
C GLY A 80 3.53 -2.62 -17.87
N ILE A 81 2.78 -2.02 -16.93
CA ILE A 81 2.84 -0.57 -16.70
C ILE A 81 4.18 -0.26 -16.03
N LYS A 82 4.97 0.64 -16.62
CA LYS A 82 6.35 0.90 -16.20
C LYS A 82 6.44 1.82 -14.99
N GLU A 83 5.63 2.88 -14.97
CA GLU A 83 5.64 3.92 -13.95
C GLU A 83 4.22 4.38 -13.63
N LEU A 84 4.02 4.77 -12.37
CA LEU A 84 2.77 5.27 -11.84
C LEU A 84 3.02 6.60 -11.15
N PHE A 85 2.20 7.60 -11.46
CA PHE A 85 2.25 8.92 -10.83
C PHE A 85 0.99 9.12 -9.99
N PHE A 86 1.12 9.01 -8.67
CA PHE A 86 0.03 9.30 -7.75
C PHE A 86 -0.24 10.80 -7.72
N HIS A 87 -1.49 11.19 -7.93
CA HIS A 87 -1.90 12.58 -7.86
C HIS A 87 -1.87 13.03 -6.40
N GLU A 88 -1.24 14.18 -6.14
CA GLU A 88 -1.04 14.76 -4.81
C GLU A 88 -1.44 16.25 -4.84
N GLY A 89 -1.75 16.83 -3.69
CA GLY A 89 -2.08 18.25 -3.60
C GLY A 89 -2.19 18.74 -2.16
N ILE A 90 -2.82 19.90 -1.95
CA ILE A 90 -3.04 20.41 -0.59
C ILE A 90 -4.44 20.02 -0.11
N GLY A 91 -4.50 19.29 1.01
CA GLY A 91 -5.76 18.89 1.64
C GLY A 91 -6.51 17.78 0.89
N TYR A 92 -5.83 17.02 0.03
CA TYR A 92 -6.44 15.87 -0.63
C TYR A 92 -6.41 14.66 0.31
N LYS A 93 -7.47 13.86 0.29
CA LYS A 93 -7.66 12.74 1.23
C LYS A 93 -6.74 11.57 0.88
N TYR A 94 -6.31 11.48 -0.37
CA TYR A 94 -5.48 10.39 -0.85
C TYR A 94 -3.98 10.71 -0.86
N ASN A 95 -3.57 11.85 -0.29
CA ASN A 95 -2.16 12.20 -0.32
C ASN A 95 -1.34 11.16 0.43
N PHE A 96 -0.07 11.04 0.07
CA PHE A 96 0.90 10.32 0.90
C PHE A 96 1.38 11.24 2.02
N MET A 97 1.60 12.52 1.69
CA MET A 97 2.05 13.54 2.64
C MET A 97 1.26 14.83 2.46
N GLN A 98 0.88 15.45 3.57
CA GLN A 98 0.39 16.81 3.65
C GLN A 98 1.56 17.74 4.03
N PRO A 99 2.18 18.47 3.08
CA PRO A 99 3.45 19.15 3.30
C PRO A 99 3.34 20.49 4.03
N ILE A 100 2.13 21.05 4.13
CA ILE A 100 1.88 22.34 4.79
C ILE A 100 0.73 22.21 5.79
N SER A 101 0.68 23.13 6.74
CA SER A 101 -0.42 23.18 7.70
C SER A 101 -1.77 23.43 7.01
N LEU A 102 -2.82 22.79 7.51
CA LEU A 102 -4.18 22.94 7.02
C LEU A 102 -5.03 23.72 8.03
N ASN A 103 -5.71 24.75 7.53
CA ASN A 103 -6.68 25.52 8.32
C ASN A 103 -8.12 24.96 8.21
N ARG A 104 -8.31 23.89 7.42
CA ARG A 104 -9.59 23.23 7.23
C ARG A 104 -9.42 21.72 7.23
N SER A 105 -10.39 21.03 7.82
CA SER A 105 -10.49 19.58 7.87
C SER A 105 -10.64 19.00 6.46
N ILE A 106 -9.86 17.96 6.16
CA ILE A 106 -9.99 17.18 4.92
C ILE A 106 -11.22 16.27 4.92
N VAL A 107 -11.89 16.12 6.07
CA VAL A 107 -13.05 15.22 6.22
C VAL A 107 -14.35 15.95 5.85
N ASP A 108 -14.56 17.14 6.42
CA ASP A 108 -15.83 17.87 6.32
C ASP A 108 -15.67 19.35 5.95
N GLY A 109 -14.43 19.84 5.77
CA GLY A 109 -14.14 21.23 5.42
C GLY A 109 -14.32 22.23 6.56
N SER A 110 -14.60 21.76 7.78
CA SER A 110 -14.70 22.61 8.98
C SER A 110 -13.37 23.34 9.25
N PRO A 111 -13.39 24.56 9.82
CA PRO A 111 -12.17 25.25 10.24
C PRO A 111 -11.41 24.46 11.31
N LEU A 112 -10.07 24.50 11.26
CA LEU A 112 -9.19 23.90 12.25
C LEU A 112 -8.50 25.00 13.07
N ASP A 113 -8.66 24.94 14.39
CA ASP A 113 -7.98 25.81 15.36
C ASP A 113 -7.53 24.98 16.58
N PRO A 114 -6.22 24.69 16.73
CA PRO A 114 -5.13 25.16 15.87
C PRO A 114 -5.13 24.48 14.48
N PRO A 115 -4.45 25.06 13.47
CA PRO A 115 -4.25 24.42 12.18
C PRO A 115 -3.61 23.03 12.32
N ALA A 116 -4.06 22.06 11.54
CA ALA A 116 -3.40 20.75 11.50
C ALA A 116 -1.98 20.93 10.93
N PRO A 117 -0.93 20.42 11.60
CA PRO A 117 0.44 20.53 11.14
C PRO A 117 0.68 19.70 9.87
N PRO A 118 1.82 19.86 9.18
CA PRO A 118 2.26 18.89 8.17
C PRO A 118 2.31 17.48 8.77
N HIS A 119 1.81 16.50 8.03
CA HIS A 119 1.69 15.11 8.46
C HIS A 119 1.67 14.16 7.27
N ILE A 120 1.91 12.87 7.51
CA ILE A 120 1.63 11.82 6.52
C ILE A 120 0.18 11.36 6.61
N GLN A 121 -0.31 10.72 5.56
CA GLN A 121 -1.57 9.98 5.59
C GLN A 121 -1.31 8.49 5.34
N PRO A 122 -2.27 7.60 5.65
CA PRO A 122 -2.05 6.16 5.55
C PRO A 122 -1.47 5.64 4.22
N PRO A 123 -1.81 6.17 3.02
CA PRO A 123 -1.18 5.77 1.76
C PRO A 123 0.37 5.81 1.76
N PHE A 124 0.97 6.68 2.60
CA PHE A 124 2.42 6.74 2.81
C PHE A 124 3.02 5.38 3.17
N TYR A 125 2.36 4.62 4.07
CA TYR A 125 2.82 3.29 4.47
C TYR A 125 2.75 2.28 3.32
N GLY A 126 1.78 2.43 2.41
CA GLY A 126 1.74 1.66 1.17
C GLY A 126 2.93 1.97 0.26
N GLY A 127 3.29 3.25 0.15
CA GLY A 127 4.52 3.69 -0.53
C GLY A 127 5.79 3.12 0.09
N LEU A 128 5.92 3.12 1.42
CA LEU A 128 7.06 2.52 2.12
C LEU A 128 7.20 1.02 1.81
N VAL A 129 6.09 0.30 1.83
CA VAL A 129 6.04 -1.13 1.47
C VAL A 129 6.55 -1.35 0.05
N VAL A 130 5.96 -0.64 -0.93
CA VAL A 130 6.33 -0.75 -2.34
C VAL A 130 7.79 -0.39 -2.54
N ASN A 131 8.27 0.71 -1.96
CA ASN A 131 9.66 1.14 -2.06
C ASN A 131 10.62 0.11 -1.47
N THR A 132 10.26 -0.50 -0.33
CA THR A 132 11.08 -1.57 0.26
C THR A 132 11.13 -2.79 -0.66
N PHE A 133 10.02 -3.14 -1.32
CA PHE A 133 9.92 -4.26 -2.24
C PHE A 133 10.71 -4.07 -3.54
N VAL A 134 10.61 -2.88 -4.15
CA VAL A 134 11.26 -2.57 -5.45
C VAL A 134 12.77 -2.31 -5.30
N GLY A 135 13.20 -1.73 -4.18
CA GLY A 135 14.61 -1.46 -3.88
C GLY A 135 15.26 -0.37 -4.75
N HIS A 136 16.57 -0.13 -4.56
CA HIS A 136 17.33 0.97 -5.20
C HIS A 136 17.79 0.70 -6.65
N THR A 137 17.61 -0.51 -7.17
CA THR A 137 18.11 -0.90 -8.51
C THR A 137 17.05 -1.56 -9.39
N GLY A 138 15.79 -1.67 -8.93
CA GLY A 138 14.79 -2.52 -9.58
C GLY A 138 15.14 -4.02 -9.54
N GLY A 139 16.24 -4.39 -8.87
CA GLY A 139 16.59 -5.76 -8.53
C GLY A 139 15.92 -6.10 -7.21
N ALA A 140 14.65 -6.46 -7.27
CA ALA A 140 13.99 -7.07 -6.13
C ALA A 140 14.79 -8.35 -5.77
N PHE A 141 15.19 -8.41 -4.51
CA PHE A 141 16.20 -9.28 -3.90
C PHE A 141 16.27 -10.71 -4.47
N GLU A 142 17.49 -11.22 -4.66
CA GLU A 142 17.75 -12.61 -4.97
C GLU A 142 17.38 -13.50 -3.75
N VAL A 143 16.49 -14.47 -3.94
CA VAL A 143 16.32 -15.58 -2.98
C VAL A 143 17.51 -16.51 -3.12
N GLN A 144 18.56 -16.27 -2.33
CA GLN A 144 19.57 -17.29 -2.05
C GLN A 144 19.18 -18.06 -0.79
N GLY A 145 18.26 -19.02 -0.91
CA GLY A 145 17.98 -19.99 0.14
C GLY A 145 16.55 -19.99 0.68
N ARG A 146 16.34 -20.73 1.77
CA ARG A 146 15.03 -20.91 2.41
C ARG A 146 14.70 -19.81 3.43
N ARG A 147 15.62 -18.89 3.73
CA ARG A 147 15.46 -17.92 4.83
C ARG A 147 15.15 -16.51 4.34
N ALA A 148 14.22 -15.86 5.02
CA ALA A 148 13.73 -14.52 4.72
C ALA A 148 13.67 -13.64 5.99
N ILE A 149 14.04 -12.36 5.88
CA ILE A 149 13.70 -11.29 6.82
C ILE A 149 12.30 -10.75 6.54
N LEU A 150 11.40 -10.96 7.47
CA LEU A 150 10.04 -10.48 7.41
C LEU A 150 9.92 -9.08 8.03
N LYS A 151 9.26 -8.17 7.29
CA LYS A 151 8.79 -6.88 7.79
C LYS A 151 7.28 -6.81 7.62
N ARG A 152 6.61 -6.25 8.63
CA ARG A 152 5.15 -6.26 8.70
C ARG A 152 4.62 -4.84 8.63
N LEU A 153 3.63 -4.64 7.75
CA LEU A 153 2.73 -3.51 7.84
C LEU A 153 1.64 -3.90 8.84
N VAL A 154 1.55 -3.16 9.94
CA VAL A 154 0.55 -3.39 10.99
C VAL A 154 -0.46 -2.26 10.93
N ILE A 155 -1.72 -2.65 10.87
CA ILE A 155 -2.91 -1.79 10.95
C ILE A 155 -3.84 -2.44 11.97
N GLU A 156 -4.72 -1.71 12.66
CA GLU A 156 -5.73 -2.31 13.53
C GLU A 156 -6.98 -2.66 12.71
N HIS A 157 -7.42 -1.68 11.92
CA HIS A 157 -8.56 -1.76 11.01
C HIS A 157 -8.28 -1.12 9.63
N ALA A 158 -9.08 -1.50 8.63
CA ALA A 158 -9.00 -0.91 7.29
C ALA A 158 -9.48 0.55 7.23
N ASP A 159 -10.30 1.00 8.17
CA ASP A 159 -10.78 2.37 8.29
C ASP A 159 -9.89 3.26 9.20
N ASP A 160 -8.79 2.71 9.74
CA ASP A 160 -7.83 3.48 10.54
C ASP A 160 -7.26 4.65 9.74
N THR A 161 -7.24 5.84 10.32
CA THR A 161 -6.61 7.04 9.73
C THR A 161 -5.21 7.30 10.27
N GLU A 162 -4.79 6.57 11.30
CA GLU A 162 -3.54 6.69 12.05
C GLU A 162 -3.24 5.38 12.79
N GLY A 163 -2.08 5.29 13.44
CA GLY A 163 -1.66 4.11 14.22
C GLY A 163 -1.02 3.01 13.39
N LEU A 164 -0.70 3.28 12.11
CA LEU A 164 -0.05 2.30 11.25
C LEU A 164 1.43 2.18 11.64
N THR A 165 2.01 0.99 11.47
CA THR A 165 3.46 0.81 11.59
C THR A 165 4.03 -0.05 10.48
N TRP A 166 5.25 0.26 10.05
CA TRP A 166 6.02 -0.56 9.12
C TRP A 166 7.28 -1.06 9.81
N ALA A 167 7.46 -2.38 9.85
CA ALA A 167 8.58 -3.02 10.56
C ALA A 167 8.72 -2.54 12.02
N GLY A 168 7.60 -2.38 12.73
CA GLY A 168 7.56 -1.92 14.12
C GLY A 168 7.80 -0.42 14.33
N GLN A 169 7.89 0.36 13.25
CA GLN A 169 8.13 1.80 13.31
C GLN A 169 6.93 2.60 12.81
N SER A 170 6.61 3.68 13.52
CA SER A 170 5.65 4.71 13.08
C SER A 170 6.41 5.87 12.43
N TYR A 171 5.76 6.53 11.48
CA TYR A 171 6.22 7.73 10.79
C TYR A 171 5.27 8.91 11.00
N GLU A 172 4.28 8.75 11.89
CA GLU A 172 3.23 9.72 12.20
C GLU A 172 3.72 10.80 13.19
N ASN A 173 4.79 11.48 12.79
CA ASN A 173 5.40 12.58 13.54
C ASN A 173 5.74 13.74 12.60
N SER A 174 6.18 14.85 13.18
CA SER A 174 6.33 16.13 12.47
C SER A 174 7.44 16.15 11.42
N ASN A 175 8.40 15.22 11.47
CA ASN A 175 9.53 15.16 10.55
C ASN A 175 9.58 13.86 9.74
N VAL A 176 8.56 13.00 9.87
CA VAL A 176 8.43 11.71 9.18
C VAL A 176 9.66 10.82 9.42
N SER A 177 10.31 10.96 10.58
CA SER A 177 11.40 10.07 10.98
C SER A 177 10.84 8.80 11.60
N PRO A 178 11.51 7.64 11.45
CA PRO A 178 11.00 6.41 12.05
C PRO A 178 11.11 6.45 13.58
N GLU A 179 9.98 6.29 14.25
CA GLU A 179 9.87 6.15 15.70
C GLU A 179 9.52 4.72 16.09
N GLY A 180 10.14 4.20 17.15
CA GLY A 180 9.99 2.81 17.57
C GLY A 180 11.18 1.92 17.17
N LYS A 181 11.18 0.70 17.69
CA LYS A 181 12.26 -0.27 17.42
C LYS A 181 11.99 -0.98 16.10
N LEU A 182 13.02 -1.08 15.26
CA LEU A 182 12.97 -1.92 14.07
C LEU A 182 12.65 -3.36 14.48
N ALA A 183 11.53 -3.86 14.01
CA ALA A 183 11.04 -5.21 14.23
C ALA A 183 11.11 -6.00 12.92
N THR A 184 11.99 -7.00 12.92
CA THR A 184 12.20 -7.94 11.82
C THR A 184 12.18 -9.35 12.36
N GLU A 185 11.70 -10.30 11.57
CA GLU A 185 11.63 -11.71 11.93
C GLU A 185 12.35 -12.54 10.85
N GLU A 186 13.33 -13.36 11.23
CA GLU A 186 13.92 -14.31 10.29
C GLU A 186 13.01 -15.55 10.21
N VAL A 187 12.55 -15.89 9.00
CA VAL A 187 11.62 -17.00 8.76
C VAL A 187 12.20 -17.98 7.75
N ASP A 188 11.93 -19.27 7.94
CA ASP A 188 12.17 -20.30 6.94
C ASP A 188 10.91 -20.49 6.09
N LEU A 189 11.00 -20.16 4.80
CA LEU A 189 9.91 -20.23 3.82
C LEU A 189 9.36 -21.65 3.63
N SER A 190 10.11 -22.69 4.03
CA SER A 190 9.64 -24.08 3.99
C SER A 190 8.86 -24.51 5.22
N GLU A 191 9.04 -23.83 6.36
CA GLU A 191 8.28 -24.07 7.59
C GLU A 191 6.99 -23.24 7.64
N GLY A 192 6.93 -22.17 6.85
CA GLY A 192 5.82 -21.21 6.86
C GLY A 192 6.00 -20.16 7.96
N PHE A 193 5.10 -19.19 7.99
CA PHE A 193 5.10 -18.11 9.00
C PHE A 193 3.68 -17.66 9.26
N ASP A 194 3.46 -17.09 10.46
CA ASP A 194 2.15 -16.61 10.84
C ASP A 194 1.82 -15.27 10.20
N ILE A 195 0.62 -15.19 9.65
CA ILE A 195 -0.01 -13.96 9.19
C ILE A 195 -1.14 -13.67 10.18
N ARG A 196 -1.01 -12.58 10.94
CA ARG A 196 -2.08 -12.12 11.84
C ARG A 196 -3.28 -11.67 11.00
N SER A 197 -4.48 -11.53 11.56
CA SER A 197 -5.62 -10.96 10.85
C SER A 197 -5.98 -9.61 11.48
N THR A 198 -6.33 -8.61 10.66
CA THR A 198 -6.82 -7.30 11.11
C THR A 198 -8.25 -7.10 10.59
N CYS A 199 -9.07 -6.39 11.36
CA CYS A 199 -10.51 -6.31 11.13
C CYS A 199 -10.86 -5.23 10.09
N SER A 200 -11.99 -5.33 9.40
CA SER A 200 -12.35 -4.37 8.33
C SER A 200 -13.06 -3.10 8.82
N SER A 201 -13.60 -3.07 10.04
CA SER A 201 -14.37 -1.91 10.54
C SER A 201 -14.71 -2.00 12.03
N ARG A 202 -14.81 -0.86 12.71
CA ARG A 202 -15.31 -0.72 14.09
C ARG A 202 -16.84 -0.50 14.13
N ILE A 203 -17.65 -1.36 13.48
CA ILE A 203 -19.12 -1.23 13.47
C ILE A 203 -19.74 -2.04 14.62
N PRO A 204 -20.53 -1.43 15.53
CA PRO A 204 -21.39 -2.18 16.43
C PRO A 204 -22.57 -2.75 15.63
N ASP A 205 -22.75 -4.07 15.70
CA ASP A 205 -23.82 -4.91 15.15
C ASP A 205 -24.95 -4.21 14.38
N VAL A 206 -25.09 -4.51 13.08
CA VAL A 206 -26.31 -5.01 12.38
C VAL A 206 -25.96 -5.15 10.89
N VAL A 207 -25.57 -6.35 10.45
CA VAL A 207 -26.10 -7.14 9.31
C VAL A 207 -25.19 -8.37 9.21
N GLU A 208 -25.73 -9.53 9.54
CA GLU A 208 -25.06 -10.82 9.45
C GLU A 208 -24.83 -11.20 7.96
N TYR A 209 -23.74 -10.72 7.35
CA TYR A 209 -23.23 -11.31 6.10
C TYR A 209 -22.34 -12.50 6.47
N LYS A 210 -22.97 -13.67 6.61
CA LYS A 210 -22.27 -14.96 6.72
C LYS A 210 -21.34 -15.12 5.51
N ASN A 211 -20.03 -15.25 5.78
CA ASN A 211 -18.96 -15.73 4.87
C ASN A 211 -17.84 -14.76 4.46
N LEU A 212 -17.40 -13.82 5.30
CA LEU A 212 -16.11 -13.14 5.06
C LEU A 212 -15.19 -13.26 6.28
N ARG A 213 -14.04 -13.92 6.10
CA ARG A 213 -12.92 -13.99 7.05
C ARG A 213 -11.83 -13.00 6.57
N TRP A 214 -11.27 -12.18 7.46
CA TRP A 214 -10.49 -10.95 7.15
C TRP A 214 -9.00 -11.00 7.56
N PHE A 215 -8.16 -10.06 7.08
CA PHE A 215 -6.82 -10.25 6.43
C PHE A 215 -5.62 -9.44 7.04
N VAL A 216 -4.35 -9.68 6.59
CA VAL A 216 -3.11 -8.85 6.80
C VAL A 216 -2.19 -8.92 5.58
N TYR A 217 -1.47 -7.84 5.27
CA TYR A 217 -0.34 -7.83 4.32
C TYR A 217 0.99 -8.13 5.03
N THR A 218 1.71 -9.15 4.57
CA THR A 218 3.01 -9.55 5.12
C THR A 218 4.04 -9.62 3.98
N LEU A 219 5.17 -8.93 4.10
CA LEU A 219 6.24 -8.94 3.08
C LEU A 219 7.53 -9.56 3.60
N LEU A 220 8.00 -10.55 2.85
CA LEU A 220 9.25 -11.25 3.05
C LEU A 220 10.36 -10.56 2.25
N PHE A 221 11.43 -10.17 2.94
CA PHE A 221 12.73 -9.80 2.38
C PHE A 221 13.69 -10.97 2.60
N ASN A 222 14.83 -11.10 1.91
CA ASN A 222 15.82 -12.13 2.27
C ASN A 222 16.94 -11.56 3.13
N ALA A 223 17.48 -12.38 4.02
CA ALA A 223 18.76 -12.10 4.68
C ALA A 223 19.90 -12.41 3.70
N LEU A 224 20.96 -11.59 3.73
CA LEU A 224 22.22 -11.83 3.01
C LEU A 224 22.92 -13.10 3.51
#